data_AF-A0AAU9S5F8-F1
#
_entry.id   AF-A0AAU9S5F8-F1
#
_cell.length_a   1.000
_cell.length_b   1.000
_cell.length_c   1.000
_cell.angle_alpha   90.00
_cell.angle_beta   90.00
_cell.angle_gamma   90.00
#
_symmetry.space_group_name_H-M   'P 1'
#
loop_
_entity.id
_entity.type
_entity.pdbx_description
1 polymer ?
#
loop_
_entity_poly.entity_id
_entity_poly.type
_entity_poly.pdbx_seq_one_letter_code
_entity_poly.pdbx_strand_id
1 'polypeptide(L)'
;MTFLDADQICIFPTPARRIAPLQGLECYYSLLLLAMIEIFSIVHLVQPQNQDGFISLACGMPNDESPYTDPDTLIQTGKSGRVDRAFDKVDIKPYLTLRYFPEGRRNCYVLNVTSDITYLIAANFLYGNYDGLDAYPIFDLHLGPNMWGTVVSNDTTSRLEIIHIPRSSSLEICLEIQCHISTIEIRPLPNDTYGPRPSSLATSFRRFFNASTDYSI
;
A
#
# COMPACT_ATOMS: atom_id res chain seq x y z
N MET A 1 19.04 36.79 -34.98
CA MET A 1 18.41 37.99 -34.37
C MET A 1 17.84 37.50 -33.05
N THR A 2 18.48 37.61 -31.89
CA THR A 2 19.73 38.26 -31.45
C THR A 2 20.44 37.32 -30.47
N PHE A 3 21.74 37.51 -30.36
CA PHE A 3 22.73 36.60 -29.79
C PHE A 3 22.61 36.44 -28.27
N LEU A 4 22.99 35.26 -27.79
CA LEU A 4 23.38 35.02 -26.40
C LEU A 4 24.53 35.96 -26.05
N ASP A 5 24.29 37.00 -25.25
CA ASP A 5 25.36 37.74 -24.59
C ASP A 5 25.63 37.08 -23.24
N ALA A 6 26.67 36.27 -23.24
CA ALA A 6 27.30 35.70 -22.06
C ALA A 6 28.16 36.79 -21.40
N ASP A 7 27.58 37.57 -20.49
CA ASP A 7 28.37 38.52 -19.67
C ASP A 7 27.89 38.62 -18.22
N GLN A 8 27.57 37.46 -17.63
CA GLN A 8 27.41 37.33 -16.18
C GLN A 8 28.04 36.03 -15.68
N ILE A 9 29.30 35.83 -16.06
CA ILE A 9 30.18 34.88 -15.37
C ILE A 9 30.37 35.43 -13.96
N CYS A 10 29.92 34.67 -12.96
CA CYS A 10 30.27 34.89 -11.57
C CYS A 10 31.79 34.70 -11.42
N ILE A 11 32.56 35.77 -11.59
CA ILE A 11 33.99 35.78 -11.32
C ILE A 11 34.16 35.77 -9.80
N PHE A 12 34.74 34.69 -9.26
CA PHE A 12 35.22 34.63 -7.88
C PHE A 12 36.07 35.88 -7.58
N PRO A 13 35.82 36.63 -6.49
CA PRO A 13 36.50 37.91 -6.29
C PRO A 13 37.98 37.68 -5.98
N THR A 14 38.85 38.16 -6.88
CA THR A 14 40.22 38.52 -6.52
C THR A 14 40.21 39.77 -5.63
N PRO A 15 41.16 39.94 -4.71
CA PRO A 15 41.01 40.80 -3.53
C PRO A 15 41.37 42.29 -3.79
N ALA A 16 40.91 42.89 -4.90
CA ALA A 16 41.37 44.24 -5.26
C ALA A 16 40.41 45.14 -6.06
N ARG A 17 39.09 44.98 -5.96
CA ARG A 17 38.14 46.02 -6.44
C ARG A 17 36.95 46.16 -5.50
N ARG A 18 36.70 47.39 -5.01
CA ARG A 18 35.50 47.74 -4.23
C ARG A 18 34.28 47.57 -5.12
N ILE A 19 33.45 46.56 -4.84
CA ILE A 19 32.12 46.40 -5.40
C ILE A 19 31.15 47.20 -4.51
N ALA A 20 30.21 47.93 -5.10
CA ALA A 20 29.18 48.64 -4.36
C ALA A 20 28.35 47.64 -3.54
N PRO A 21 28.05 47.91 -2.26
CA PRO A 21 27.43 46.95 -1.33
C PRO A 21 26.04 46.46 -1.76
N LEU A 22 25.36 47.17 -2.67
CA LEU A 22 24.07 46.75 -3.25
C LEU A 22 24.18 45.53 -4.18
N GLN A 23 25.30 45.35 -4.90
CA GLN A 23 25.43 44.29 -5.92
C GLN A 23 25.57 42.88 -5.34
N GLY A 24 26.12 42.75 -4.12
CA GLY A 24 26.22 41.46 -3.45
C GLY A 24 24.89 40.95 -2.89
N LEU A 25 23.99 41.86 -2.52
CA LEU A 25 22.68 41.53 -1.95
C LEU A 25 21.72 41.01 -3.04
N GLU A 26 21.72 41.64 -4.21
CA GLU A 26 20.92 41.20 -5.37
C GLU A 26 21.32 39.79 -5.85
N CYS A 27 22.63 39.49 -5.89
CA CYS A 27 23.12 38.15 -6.23
C CYS A 27 22.72 37.10 -5.18
N TYR A 28 22.73 37.47 -3.90
CA TYR A 28 22.28 36.58 -2.82
C TYR A 28 20.79 36.25 -2.92
N TYR A 29 19.95 37.25 -3.20
CA TYR A 29 18.51 37.03 -3.45
C TYR A 29 18.26 36.19 -4.70
N SER A 30 19.02 36.40 -5.77
CA SER A 30 18.91 35.60 -7.00
C SER A 30 19.28 34.13 -6.76
N LEU A 31 20.36 33.86 -6.03
CA LEU A 31 20.76 32.49 -5.67
C LEU A 31 19.73 31.81 -4.78
N LEU A 32 19.17 32.53 -3.81
CA LEU A 32 18.10 32.04 -2.94
C LEU A 32 16.84 31.71 -3.74
N LEU A 33 16.44 32.57 -4.68
CA LEU A 33 15.28 32.32 -5.53
C LEU A 33 15.46 31.06 -6.38
N LEU A 34 16.64 30.86 -6.98
CA LEU A 34 16.94 29.66 -7.76
C LEU A 34 16.90 28.40 -6.89
N ALA A 35 17.50 28.44 -5.69
CA ALA A 35 17.46 27.33 -4.75
C ALA A 35 16.02 26.99 -4.31
N MET A 36 15.18 28.00 -4.09
CA MET A 36 13.77 27.80 -3.74
C MET A 36 12.96 27.16 -4.88
N ILE A 37 13.24 27.53 -6.14
CA ILE A 37 12.60 26.94 -7.33
C ILE A 37 12.99 25.47 -7.50
N GLU A 38 14.26 25.12 -7.29
CA GLU A 38 14.73 23.73 -7.36
C GLU A 38 14.11 22.88 -6.24
N ILE A 39 14.08 23.38 -5.00
CA ILE A 39 13.43 22.70 -3.87
C ILE A 39 11.94 22.50 -4.14
N PHE A 40 11.24 23.53 -4.64
CA PHE A 40 9.81 23.45 -4.96
C PHE A 40 9.52 22.42 -6.07
N SER A 41 10.40 22.34 -7.07
CA SER A 41 10.31 21.34 -8.14
C SER A 41 10.47 19.91 -7.60
N ILE A 42 11.42 19.68 -6.69
CA ILE A 42 11.62 18.38 -6.02
C ILE A 42 10.40 17.99 -5.17
N VAL A 43 9.77 18.96 -4.47
CA VAL A 43 8.56 18.72 -3.68
C VAL A 43 7.37 18.29 -4.56
N HIS A 44 7.25 18.81 -5.79
CA HIS A 44 6.19 18.40 -6.73
C HIS A 44 6.43 17.03 -7.38
N LEU A 45 7.67 16.55 -7.45
CA LEU A 45 7.98 15.18 -7.90
C LEU A 45 7.57 14.12 -6.86
N VAL A 46 7.51 14.50 -5.58
CA VAL A 46 6.93 13.68 -4.52
C VAL A 46 5.43 13.96 -4.48
N GLN A 47 4.69 13.46 -5.47
CA GLN A 47 3.23 13.33 -5.29
C GLN A 47 3.01 12.34 -4.13
N PRO A 48 2.46 12.75 -2.97
CA PRO A 48 1.88 11.77 -2.09
C PRO A 48 0.83 11.03 -2.91
N GLN A 49 0.90 9.70 -2.97
CA GLN A 49 -0.19 8.93 -3.58
C GLN A 49 -1.45 9.34 -2.85
N ASN A 50 -2.37 10.02 -3.55
CA ASN A 50 -3.62 10.44 -2.96
C ASN A 50 -4.28 9.18 -2.37
N GLN A 51 -4.37 9.11 -1.04
CA GLN A 51 -4.90 7.94 -0.32
C GLN A 51 -6.44 7.95 -0.35
N ASP A 52 -7.07 8.91 -1.02
CA ASP A 52 -8.50 8.95 -1.24
C ASP A 52 -8.97 7.60 -1.85
N GLY A 53 -9.79 6.88 -1.09
CA GLY A 53 -10.36 5.59 -1.49
C GLY A 53 -9.54 4.35 -1.15
N PHE A 54 -8.45 4.48 -0.39
CA PHE A 54 -7.69 3.33 0.12
C PHE A 54 -8.45 2.72 1.30
N ILE A 55 -8.66 1.40 1.26
CA ILE A 55 -9.23 0.65 2.37
C ILE A 55 -8.18 -0.36 2.80
N SER A 56 -7.72 -0.28 4.04
CA SER A 56 -6.88 -1.32 4.63
C SER A 56 -7.52 -1.73 5.94
N LEU A 57 -7.56 -3.02 6.24
CA LEU A 57 -8.27 -3.55 7.40
C LEU A 57 -7.35 -4.48 8.14
N ALA A 58 -7.00 -4.13 9.38
CA ALA A 58 -6.35 -5.04 10.30
C ALA A 58 -7.43 -5.89 11.00
N CYS A 59 -7.58 -7.14 10.57
CA CYS A 59 -8.65 -8.00 11.04
C CYS A 59 -8.33 -8.50 12.46
N GLY A 60 -9.28 -8.34 13.37
CA GLY A 60 -9.12 -8.75 14.77
C GLY A 60 -8.36 -7.75 15.66
N MET A 61 -7.91 -6.63 15.09
CA MET A 61 -7.39 -5.50 15.86
C MET A 61 -8.55 -4.71 16.47
N PRO A 62 -8.47 -4.28 17.74
CA PRO A 62 -9.52 -3.47 18.35
C PRO A 62 -9.58 -2.06 17.72
N ASN A 63 -10.78 -1.48 17.74
CA ASN A 63 -11.12 -0.26 16.97
C ASN A 63 -10.36 1.00 17.41
N ASP A 64 -9.86 1.03 18.63
CA ASP A 64 -9.05 2.11 19.20
C ASP A 64 -7.58 2.09 18.73
N GLU A 65 -7.11 0.95 18.23
CA GLU A 65 -5.73 0.75 17.74
C GLU A 65 -5.64 0.69 16.21
N SER A 66 -6.76 0.50 15.52
CA SER A 66 -6.81 0.43 14.06
C SER A 66 -6.83 1.84 13.45
N PRO A 67 -5.87 2.21 12.58
CA PRO A 67 -5.93 3.47 11.83
C PRO A 67 -6.98 3.44 10.69
N TYR A 68 -7.92 2.50 10.74
CA TYR A 68 -8.82 2.13 9.65
C TYR A 68 -10.28 2.02 10.07
N THR A 69 -11.19 2.08 9.09
CA THR A 69 -12.64 1.91 9.27
C THR A 69 -12.97 0.66 10.09
N ASP A 70 -13.89 0.81 11.05
CA ASP A 70 -14.34 -0.22 11.99
C ASP A 70 -14.68 -1.56 11.26
N PRO A 71 -13.89 -2.64 11.47
CA PRO A 71 -14.15 -3.95 10.90
C PRO A 71 -15.52 -4.51 11.25
N ASP A 72 -16.07 -4.18 12.43
CA ASP A 72 -17.35 -4.72 12.90
C ASP A 72 -18.54 -4.14 12.11
N THR A 73 -18.34 -3.01 11.42
CA THR A 73 -19.33 -2.48 10.45
C THR A 73 -19.29 -3.19 9.10
N LEU A 74 -18.18 -3.86 8.79
CA LEU A 74 -17.93 -4.52 7.50
C LEU A 74 -18.19 -6.03 7.55
N ILE A 75 -18.12 -6.63 8.74
CA ILE A 75 -18.47 -8.04 8.99
C ILE A 75 -19.07 -8.22 10.38
N GLN A 76 -20.20 -8.94 10.47
CA GLN A 76 -20.94 -9.14 11.72
C GLN A 76 -20.55 -10.42 12.48
N THR A 77 -19.74 -11.28 11.86
CA THR A 77 -19.40 -12.61 12.40
C THR A 77 -17.90 -12.78 12.63
N GLY A 78 -17.53 -13.91 13.22
CA GLY A 78 -16.15 -14.25 13.54
C GLY A 78 -15.68 -13.70 14.89
N LYS A 79 -14.50 -14.14 15.29
CA LYS A 79 -13.85 -13.78 16.56
C LYS A 79 -12.46 -13.25 16.29
N SER A 80 -12.00 -12.33 17.13
CA SER A 80 -10.62 -11.85 17.09
C SER A 80 -9.68 -12.86 17.74
N GLY A 81 -8.52 -13.07 17.12
CA GLY A 81 -7.44 -13.90 17.62
C GLY A 81 -6.11 -13.17 17.51
N ARG A 82 -5.12 -13.64 18.27
CA ARG A 82 -3.75 -13.14 18.22
C ARG A 82 -2.82 -14.32 17.96
N VAL A 83 -1.84 -14.13 17.09
CA VAL A 83 -0.77 -15.12 16.89
C VAL A 83 0.08 -15.28 18.15
N ASP A 84 0.88 -16.34 18.19
CA ASP A 84 1.82 -16.62 19.27
C ASP A 84 2.78 -15.43 19.49
N ARG A 85 3.16 -15.19 20.74
CA ARG A 85 4.13 -14.16 21.12
C ARG A 85 5.51 -14.37 20.51
N ALA A 86 5.80 -15.57 20.00
CA ALA A 86 6.99 -15.82 19.19
C ALA A 86 7.14 -14.83 18.01
N PHE A 87 6.03 -14.32 17.47
CA PHE A 87 6.01 -13.36 16.37
C PHE A 87 6.23 -11.90 16.80
N ASP A 88 6.21 -11.59 18.10
CA ASP A 88 6.39 -10.21 18.61
C ASP A 88 7.78 -9.63 18.28
N LYS A 89 8.75 -10.50 17.96
CA LYS A 89 10.11 -10.10 17.56
C LYS A 89 10.20 -9.64 16.10
N VAL A 90 9.15 -9.86 15.31
CA VAL A 90 9.09 -9.50 13.89
C VAL A 90 8.20 -8.26 13.77
N ASP A 91 8.67 -7.22 13.09
CA ASP A 91 7.88 -5.98 12.91
C ASP A 91 6.80 -6.18 11.82
N ILE A 92 5.78 -6.95 12.17
CA ILE A 92 4.63 -7.31 11.32
C ILE A 92 3.31 -6.99 12.02
N LYS A 93 3.23 -5.82 12.65
CA LYS A 93 2.08 -5.37 13.47
C LYS A 93 0.69 -5.69 12.89
N PRO A 94 0.38 -5.42 11.61
CA PRO A 94 -0.97 -5.67 11.09
C PRO A 94 -1.29 -7.16 10.93
N TYR A 95 -0.30 -8.06 11.01
CA TYR A 95 -0.48 -9.50 10.92
C TYR A 95 -0.48 -10.20 12.29
N LEU A 96 -0.17 -9.48 13.39
CA LEU A 96 -0.15 -10.06 14.74
C LEU A 96 -1.55 -10.41 15.27
N THR A 97 -2.58 -9.79 14.70
CA THR A 97 -3.98 -10.09 14.97
C THR A 97 -4.65 -10.64 13.72
N LEU A 98 -5.69 -11.44 13.93
CA LEU A 98 -6.51 -11.97 12.86
C LEU A 98 -7.96 -12.08 13.30
N ARG A 99 -8.86 -12.19 12.33
CA ARG A 99 -10.24 -12.63 12.57
C ARG A 99 -10.40 -14.06 12.06
N TYR A 100 -10.97 -14.93 12.88
CA TYR A 100 -11.25 -16.32 12.53
C TYR A 100 -12.74 -16.65 12.66
N PHE A 101 -13.20 -17.64 11.91
CA PHE A 101 -14.61 -17.99 11.82
C PHE A 101 -14.83 -19.46 12.21
N PRO A 102 -15.11 -19.72 13.52
CA PRO A 102 -15.34 -21.09 13.99
C PRO A 102 -16.69 -21.65 13.55
N GLU A 103 -17.62 -20.77 13.20
CA GLU A 103 -18.97 -21.09 12.76
C GLU A 103 -19.23 -20.40 11.40
N GLY A 104 -20.18 -20.96 10.64
CA GLY A 104 -20.53 -20.45 9.32
C GLY A 104 -19.76 -21.13 8.19
N ARG A 105 -20.47 -21.39 7.08
CA ARG A 105 -19.87 -22.00 5.89
C ARG A 105 -19.29 -20.98 4.91
N ARG A 106 -19.76 -19.74 5.00
CA ARG A 106 -19.36 -18.63 4.13
C ARG A 106 -19.45 -17.34 4.94
N ASN A 107 -18.31 -16.68 5.12
CA ASN A 107 -18.17 -15.48 5.93
C ASN A 107 -17.70 -14.34 5.03
N CYS A 108 -18.52 -13.31 4.83
CA CYS A 108 -18.29 -12.27 3.82
C CYS A 108 -18.08 -10.91 4.46
N TYR A 109 -17.01 -10.23 4.04
CA TYR A 109 -16.81 -8.80 4.26
C TYR A 109 -17.54 -8.04 3.16
N VAL A 110 -18.37 -7.07 3.54
CA VAL A 110 -19.07 -6.19 2.60
C VAL A 110 -18.34 -4.84 2.58
N LEU A 111 -17.75 -4.51 1.44
CA LEU A 111 -16.86 -3.36 1.28
C LEU A 111 -17.47 -2.37 0.31
N ASN A 112 -17.49 -1.09 0.68
CA ASN A 112 -17.96 -0.02 -0.20
C ASN A 112 -16.85 0.38 -1.16
N VAL A 113 -17.13 0.31 -2.46
CA VAL A 113 -16.20 0.65 -3.54
C VAL A 113 -16.90 1.54 -4.58
N THR A 114 -16.13 2.17 -5.46
CA THR A 114 -16.70 2.91 -6.60
C THR A 114 -16.76 1.97 -7.79
N SER A 115 -17.92 1.87 -8.45
CA SER A 115 -18.06 1.05 -9.65
C SER A 115 -17.15 1.58 -10.78
N ASP A 116 -16.71 0.68 -11.64
CA ASP A 116 -15.91 0.98 -12.84
C ASP A 116 -14.52 1.59 -12.58
N ILE A 117 -14.09 1.63 -11.32
CA ILE A 117 -12.71 1.95 -10.92
C ILE A 117 -11.89 0.67 -10.82
N THR A 118 -10.66 0.68 -11.33
CA THR A 118 -9.75 -0.46 -11.20
C THR A 118 -9.14 -0.49 -9.81
N TYR A 119 -9.22 -1.62 -9.11
CA TYR A 119 -8.62 -1.81 -7.79
C TYR A 119 -7.59 -2.93 -7.78
N LEU A 120 -6.48 -2.74 -7.07
CA LEU A 120 -5.66 -3.82 -6.52
C LEU A 120 -6.25 -4.23 -5.17
N ILE A 121 -6.69 -5.47 -5.07
CA ILE A 121 -7.22 -6.08 -3.84
C ILE A 121 -6.23 -7.13 -3.38
N ALA A 122 -5.86 -7.08 -2.11
CA ALA A 122 -4.98 -8.05 -1.48
C ALA A 122 -5.55 -8.55 -0.16
N ALA A 123 -5.44 -9.86 0.07
CA ALA A 123 -5.77 -10.50 1.33
C ALA A 123 -4.51 -11.18 1.88
N ASN A 124 -4.22 -10.95 3.16
CA ASN A 124 -3.05 -11.53 3.82
C ASN A 124 -3.47 -12.44 4.97
N PHE A 125 -2.69 -13.50 5.14
CA PHE A 125 -2.95 -14.59 6.07
C PHE A 125 -1.67 -14.92 6.83
N LEU A 126 -1.76 -14.95 8.14
CA LEU A 126 -0.76 -15.50 9.04
C LEU A 126 -1.49 -16.29 10.12
N TYR A 127 -1.24 -17.61 10.18
CA TYR A 127 -1.88 -18.46 11.19
C TYR A 127 -1.24 -18.24 12.56
N GLY A 128 0.08 -18.39 12.63
CA GLY A 128 0.88 -18.11 13.82
C GLY A 128 0.35 -18.79 15.09
N ASN A 129 -0.23 -19.99 14.97
CA ASN A 129 -0.78 -20.78 16.06
C ASN A 129 -1.76 -20.04 16.98
N TYR A 130 -2.62 -19.18 16.42
CA TYR A 130 -3.53 -18.33 17.21
C TYR A 130 -4.53 -19.11 18.09
N ASP A 131 -4.82 -20.37 17.75
CA ASP A 131 -5.74 -21.26 18.47
C ASP A 131 -5.03 -22.36 19.29
N GLY A 132 -3.70 -22.42 19.23
CA GLY A 132 -2.90 -23.41 19.96
C GLY A 132 -3.01 -24.84 19.41
N LEU A 133 -3.60 -25.05 18.23
CA LEU A 133 -3.83 -26.38 17.66
C LEU A 133 -2.68 -26.86 16.77
N ASP A 134 -1.79 -25.97 16.34
CA ASP A 134 -0.70 -26.26 15.40
C ASP A 134 -1.19 -26.98 14.12
N ALA A 135 -2.38 -26.58 13.66
CA ALA A 135 -3.10 -27.23 12.57
C ALA A 135 -3.44 -26.19 11.49
N TYR A 136 -2.65 -26.16 10.43
CA TYR A 136 -2.80 -25.15 9.38
C TYR A 136 -4.08 -25.37 8.56
N PRO A 137 -5.01 -24.39 8.55
CA PRO A 137 -6.23 -24.50 7.77
C PRO A 137 -5.95 -24.29 6.27
N ILE A 138 -6.73 -24.99 5.45
CA ILE A 138 -6.81 -24.79 4.00
C ILE A 138 -8.26 -24.42 3.68
N PHE A 139 -8.47 -23.29 3.03
CA PHE A 139 -9.81 -22.79 2.74
C PHE A 139 -9.82 -21.93 1.48
N ASP A 140 -10.99 -21.80 0.88
CA ASP A 140 -11.17 -21.01 -0.34
C ASP A 140 -11.61 -19.57 -0.04
N LEU A 141 -11.05 -18.66 -0.82
CA LEU A 141 -11.35 -17.24 -0.85
C LEU A 141 -12.14 -16.93 -2.12
N HIS A 142 -13.19 -16.12 -1.97
CA HIS A 142 -14.07 -15.72 -3.05
C HIS A 142 -14.19 -14.20 -3.14
N LEU A 143 -14.30 -13.70 -4.36
CA LEU A 143 -14.66 -12.32 -4.67
C LEU A 143 -16.07 -12.30 -5.26
N GLY A 144 -17.04 -11.90 -4.44
CA GLY A 144 -18.47 -12.09 -4.71
C GLY A 144 -18.79 -13.58 -4.93
N PRO A 145 -19.46 -13.95 -6.03
CA PRO A 145 -19.76 -15.35 -6.33
C PRO A 145 -18.57 -16.13 -6.91
N ASN A 146 -17.48 -15.46 -7.29
CA ASN A 146 -16.37 -16.08 -8.03
C ASN A 146 -15.26 -16.54 -7.08
N MET A 147 -14.69 -17.72 -7.34
CA MET A 147 -13.50 -18.18 -6.64
C MET A 147 -12.32 -17.28 -6.98
N TRP A 148 -11.65 -16.75 -5.95
CA TRP A 148 -10.42 -15.97 -6.09
C TRP A 148 -9.21 -16.88 -5.97
N GLY A 149 -9.16 -17.74 -4.95
CA GLY A 149 -8.08 -18.72 -4.82
C GLY A 149 -8.16 -19.51 -3.52
N THR A 150 -7.32 -20.53 -3.40
CA THR A 150 -7.19 -21.36 -2.21
C THR A 150 -6.06 -20.84 -1.34
N VAL A 151 -6.35 -20.62 -0.06
CA VAL A 151 -5.37 -20.24 0.96
C VAL A 151 -4.80 -21.50 1.58
N VAL A 152 -3.48 -21.66 1.48
CA VAL A 152 -2.74 -22.67 2.23
C VAL A 152 -2.01 -21.95 3.34
N SER A 153 -2.58 -22.02 4.54
CA SER A 153 -2.02 -21.28 5.67
C SER A 153 -0.73 -21.89 6.18
N ASN A 154 0.12 -21.06 6.79
CA ASN A 154 1.33 -21.47 7.48
C ASN A 154 1.77 -20.35 8.45
N ASP A 155 2.95 -20.51 9.05
CA ASP A 155 3.58 -19.55 9.94
C ASP A 155 4.41 -18.47 9.21
N THR A 156 4.21 -18.36 7.91
CA THR A 156 4.74 -17.26 7.09
C THR A 156 3.58 -16.46 6.52
N THR A 157 3.80 -15.17 6.23
CA THR A 157 2.74 -14.36 5.62
C THR A 157 2.42 -14.87 4.22
N SER A 158 1.22 -15.38 4.03
CA SER A 158 0.66 -15.74 2.73
C SER A 158 -0.18 -14.60 2.20
N ARG A 159 -0.07 -14.30 0.90
CA ARG A 159 -0.75 -13.16 0.26
C ARG A 159 -1.41 -13.60 -1.04
N LEU A 160 -2.70 -13.30 -1.18
CA LEU A 160 -3.44 -13.41 -2.43
C LEU A 160 -3.75 -12.02 -2.96
N GLU A 161 -3.63 -11.84 -4.27
CA GLU A 161 -3.86 -10.56 -4.94
C GLU A 161 -4.69 -10.73 -6.20
N ILE A 162 -5.54 -9.75 -6.45
CA ILE A 162 -6.33 -9.65 -7.67
C ILE A 162 -6.52 -8.19 -8.05
N ILE A 163 -6.49 -7.93 -9.35
CA ILE A 163 -6.90 -6.65 -9.92
C ILE A 163 -8.33 -6.83 -10.40
N HIS A 164 -9.24 -5.97 -9.94
CA HIS A 164 -10.67 -6.11 -10.19
C HIS A 164 -11.33 -4.78 -10.53
N ILE A 165 -12.27 -4.81 -11.48
CA ILE A 165 -13.15 -3.70 -11.81
C ILE A 165 -14.57 -4.07 -11.34
N PRO A 166 -15.04 -3.54 -10.20
CA PRO A 166 -16.35 -3.85 -9.66
C PRO A 166 -17.44 -3.19 -10.50
N ARG A 167 -18.56 -3.90 -10.69
CA ARG A 167 -19.74 -3.40 -11.43
C ARG A 167 -20.79 -2.74 -10.52
N SER A 168 -20.59 -2.82 -9.21
CA SER A 168 -21.47 -2.30 -8.17
C SER A 168 -20.67 -1.47 -7.18
N SER A 169 -21.35 -0.62 -6.42
CA SER A 169 -20.74 0.16 -5.33
C SER A 169 -20.44 -0.66 -4.06
N SER A 170 -20.62 -1.97 -4.14
CA SER A 170 -20.39 -2.93 -3.06
C SER A 170 -19.63 -4.13 -3.61
N LEU A 171 -18.62 -4.57 -2.86
CA LEU A 171 -17.74 -5.68 -3.17
C LEU A 171 -17.72 -6.63 -1.97
N GLU A 172 -17.91 -7.91 -2.22
CA GLU A 172 -17.88 -8.94 -1.19
C GLU A 172 -16.59 -9.76 -1.26
N ILE A 173 -15.90 -9.91 -0.13
CA ILE A 173 -14.78 -10.86 0.02
C ILE A 173 -15.23 -11.94 0.99
N CYS A 174 -15.38 -13.17 0.51
CA CYS A 174 -15.94 -14.27 1.29
C CYS A 174 -14.92 -15.38 1.54
N LEU A 175 -14.88 -15.87 2.78
CA LEU A 175 -14.04 -16.96 3.23
C LEU A 175 -14.89 -18.19 3.59
N GLU A 176 -14.43 -19.39 3.23
CA GLU A 176 -15.14 -20.64 3.52
C GLU A 176 -14.79 -21.24 4.90
N ILE A 177 -15.23 -22.47 5.19
CA ILE A 177 -15.16 -23.12 6.51
C ILE A 177 -13.73 -23.12 7.10
N GLN A 178 -13.62 -22.99 8.43
CA GLN A 178 -12.34 -23.04 9.17
C GLN A 178 -11.31 -22.00 8.68
N CYS A 179 -11.79 -20.82 8.30
CA CYS A 179 -10.95 -19.77 7.77
C CYS A 179 -10.52 -18.74 8.82
N HIS A 180 -9.47 -18.01 8.46
CA HIS A 180 -9.03 -16.80 9.14
C HIS A 180 -8.54 -15.78 8.11
N ILE A 181 -8.40 -14.54 8.54
CA ILE A 181 -7.80 -13.46 7.73
C ILE A 181 -7.11 -12.46 8.64
N SER A 182 -5.91 -12.05 8.24
CA SER A 182 -5.12 -11.08 9.00
C SER A 182 -5.37 -9.67 8.48
N THR A 183 -5.30 -9.46 7.16
CA THR A 183 -5.62 -8.15 6.58
C THR A 183 -6.32 -8.22 5.22
N ILE A 184 -7.08 -7.17 4.93
CA ILE A 184 -7.60 -6.86 3.60
C ILE A 184 -7.07 -5.48 3.20
N GLU A 185 -6.50 -5.36 2.00
CA GLU A 185 -6.05 -4.09 1.42
C GLU A 185 -6.71 -3.89 0.06
N ILE A 186 -7.25 -2.70 -0.19
CA ILE A 186 -7.89 -2.29 -1.43
C ILE A 186 -7.29 -0.94 -1.80
N ARG A 187 -6.68 -0.88 -2.98
CA ARG A 187 -6.03 0.32 -3.49
C ARG A 187 -6.56 0.63 -4.89
N PRO A 188 -7.17 1.81 -5.11
CA PRO A 188 -7.51 2.24 -6.46
C PRO A 188 -6.23 2.37 -7.29
N LEU A 189 -6.31 1.92 -8.54
CA LEU A 189 -5.24 2.03 -9.52
C LEU A 189 -5.62 3.07 -10.57
N PRO A 190 -4.65 3.84 -11.09
CA PRO A 190 -4.86 4.69 -12.26
C PRO A 190 -5.44 3.90 -13.43
N ASN A 191 -6.40 4.49 -14.13
CA ASN A 191 -7.18 3.81 -15.17
C ASN A 191 -6.35 3.39 -16.40
N ASP A 192 -5.14 3.94 -16.53
CA ASP A 192 -4.16 3.66 -17.59
C ASP A 192 -3.10 2.61 -17.17
N THR A 193 -3.09 2.18 -15.90
CA THR A 193 -2.12 1.18 -15.39
C THR A 193 -2.25 -0.15 -16.14
N TYR A 194 -3.47 -0.50 -16.54
CA TYR A 194 -3.78 -1.69 -17.33
C TYR A 194 -4.61 -1.25 -18.53
N GLY A 195 -4.14 -1.57 -19.75
CA GLY A 195 -4.89 -1.32 -20.99
C GLY A 195 -6.24 -2.05 -21.00
N PRO A 196 -7.10 -1.82 -22.00
CA PRO A 196 -8.48 -2.33 -22.02
C PRO A 196 -8.52 -3.87 -22.03
N ARG A 197 -8.60 -4.49 -20.84
CA ARG A 197 -8.56 -5.95 -20.58
C ARG A 197 -9.28 -6.28 -19.25
N PRO A 198 -9.62 -7.56 -19.00
CA PRO A 198 -10.92 -8.03 -18.51
C PRO A 198 -11.26 -7.61 -17.08
N SER A 199 -12.50 -7.90 -16.65
CA SER A 199 -13.04 -7.57 -15.33
C SER A 199 -12.13 -7.93 -14.15
N SER A 200 -11.32 -8.98 -14.24
CA SER A 200 -10.44 -9.41 -13.15
C SER A 200 -9.17 -10.09 -13.63
N LEU A 201 -8.04 -9.82 -12.96
CA LEU A 201 -6.73 -10.41 -13.22
C LEU A 201 -6.10 -10.88 -11.90
N ALA A 202 -5.90 -12.19 -11.75
CA ALA A 202 -5.17 -12.74 -10.62
C ALA A 202 -3.66 -12.54 -10.77
N THR A 203 -2.95 -12.25 -9.68
CA THR A 203 -1.49 -12.10 -9.71
C THR A 203 -0.82 -13.46 -9.92
N SER A 204 0.10 -13.53 -10.89
CA SER A 204 0.89 -14.76 -11.15
C SER A 204 2.19 -14.79 -10.34
N PHE A 205 3.03 -13.76 -10.46
CA PHE A 205 4.26 -13.65 -9.67
C PHE A 205 4.59 -12.18 -9.40
N ARG A 206 5.20 -11.91 -8.26
CA ARG A 206 5.89 -10.64 -7.98
C ARG A 206 7.37 -10.90 -7.81
N ARG A 207 8.19 -10.02 -8.40
CA ARG A 207 9.64 -9.99 -8.18
C ARG A 207 10.00 -8.61 -7.65
N PHE A 208 10.68 -8.59 -6.52
CA PHE A 208 11.28 -7.38 -5.99
C PHE A 208 12.71 -7.31 -6.51
N PHE A 209 13.01 -6.26 -7.26
CA PHE A 209 14.39 -5.93 -7.62
C PHE A 209 14.90 -4.96 -6.58
N ASN A 210 15.66 -5.46 -5.60
CA ASN A 210 16.40 -4.58 -4.71
C ASN A 210 17.62 -4.06 -5.46
N ALA A 211 17.77 -2.73 -5.52
CA ALA A 211 18.97 -2.08 -6.04
C ALA A 211 20.15 -2.18 -5.05
N SER A 212 20.39 -3.39 -4.54
CA SER A 212 21.52 -3.70 -3.66
C SER A 212 22.04 -5.10 -4.01
N THR A 213 22.70 -5.20 -5.15
CA THR A 213 23.73 -6.20 -5.38
C THR A 213 24.98 -5.46 -5.77
N ASP A 214 25.88 -5.32 -4.79
CA ASP A 214 27.29 -5.13 -5.07
C ASP A 214 27.73 -6.27 -5.99
N TYR A 215 28.43 -5.90 -7.06
CA TYR A 215 28.81 -6.80 -8.13
C TYR A 215 29.97 -7.66 -7.65
N SER A 216 29.77 -8.98 -7.55
CA SER A 216 30.90 -9.91 -7.65
C SER A 216 30.47 -11.17 -8.39
N ILE A 217 31.28 -11.45 -9.42
CA ILE A 217 31.20 -12.52 -10.42
C ILE A 217 31.27 -13.90 -9.75
#